data_AF-V4YF88-F1
#
_entry.id   AF-V4YF88-F1
#
_cell.length_a   1.000
_cell.length_b   1.000
_cell.length_c   1.000
_cell.angle_alpha   90.00
_cell.angle_beta   90.00
_cell.angle_gamma   90.00
#
_symmetry.space_group_name_H-M   'P 1'
#
loop_
_entity.id
_entity.type
_entity.pdbx_description
1 polymer ?
#
loop_
_entity_poly.entity_id
_entity_poly.type
_entity_poly.pdbx_seq_one_letter_code
_entity_poly.pdbx_strand_id
1 'polypeptide(L)'
;MTSALGAVVIRRSRARLSSTARTIWGVPLAAVLSHGLSFVAGESVPDLSVPPAAILALVYVGVFSGAIAYIAYFGLIDEAGATRANLIFYFIPVVSAVGGWALLGETLSVTTLLGFGVIFAGYILINGVPTRLEQAIQWGLDDGLSRSRS
;
A
#
# COMPACT_ATOMS: atom_id res chain seq x y z
N MET A 1 -16.74 -10.59 3.13
CA MET A 1 -16.83 -12.05 3.36
C MET A 1 -15.91 -12.87 2.45
N THR A 2 -15.67 -12.44 1.20
CA THR A 2 -14.79 -13.15 0.24
C THR A 2 -13.31 -13.25 0.67
N SER A 3 -12.78 -12.27 1.40
CA SER A 3 -11.39 -12.26 1.88
C SER A 3 -11.09 -13.32 2.94
N ALA A 4 -12.03 -13.61 3.84
CA ALA A 4 -11.86 -14.62 4.90
C ALA A 4 -11.86 -16.05 4.34
N LEU A 5 -12.72 -16.33 3.35
CA LEU A 5 -12.74 -17.62 2.63
C LEU A 5 -11.45 -17.83 1.82
N GLY A 6 -10.96 -16.79 1.14
CA GLY A 6 -9.70 -16.85 0.39
C GLY A 6 -8.50 -17.20 1.28
N ALA A 7 -8.41 -16.62 2.48
CA ALA A 7 -7.33 -16.90 3.43
C ALA A 7 -7.33 -18.37 3.92
N VAL A 8 -8.51 -18.96 4.12
CA VAL A 8 -8.66 -20.37 4.58
C VAL A 8 -8.28 -21.36 3.46
N VAL A 9 -8.67 -21.08 2.22
CA VAL A 9 -8.34 -21.93 1.07
C VAL A 9 -6.84 -21.89 0.76
N ILE A 10 -6.21 -20.71 0.83
CA ILE A 10 -4.76 -20.53 0.66
C ILE A 10 -3.96 -21.30 1.71
N ARG A 11 -4.46 -21.32 2.96
CA ARG A 11 -3.82 -22.03 4.08
C ARG A 11 -3.84 -23.56 3.90
N ARG A 12 -4.78 -24.10 3.12
CA ARG A 12 -4.86 -25.53 2.80
C ARG A 12 -3.97 -25.93 1.61
N SER A 13 -3.69 -25.01 0.70
CA SER A 13 -2.79 -25.23 -0.43
C SER A 13 -1.31 -25.07 -0.02
N ARG A 14 -0.69 -26.15 0.46
CA ARG A 14 0.78 -26.25 0.51
C ARG A 14 1.33 -26.40 -0.91
N ALA A 15 1.40 -25.31 -1.67
CA ALA A 15 2.13 -25.30 -2.94
C ALA A 15 3.63 -25.45 -2.65
N ARG A 16 4.32 -26.36 -3.36
CA ARG A 16 5.77 -26.58 -3.25
C ARG A 16 6.60 -25.62 -4.12
N LEU A 17 6.03 -24.47 -4.49
CA LEU A 17 6.66 -23.46 -5.34
C LEU A 17 7.31 -22.36 -4.49
N SER A 18 8.47 -21.84 -4.92
CA SER A 18 9.10 -20.68 -4.28
C SER A 18 8.15 -19.47 -4.27
N SER A 19 8.30 -18.59 -3.27
CA SER A 19 7.43 -17.41 -3.11
C SER A 19 7.44 -16.53 -4.37
N THR A 20 8.62 -16.35 -4.96
CA THR A 20 8.85 -15.63 -6.22
C THR A 20 8.08 -16.26 -7.39
N ALA A 21 8.09 -17.58 -7.52
CA ALA A 21 7.38 -18.27 -8.59
C ALA A 21 5.86 -18.11 -8.48
N ARG A 22 5.30 -18.03 -7.26
CA ARG A 22 3.85 -17.82 -7.07
C ARG A 22 3.42 -16.41 -7.47
N THR A 23 4.23 -15.40 -7.17
CA THR A 23 3.93 -14.01 -7.57
C THR A 23 4.01 -13.85 -9.08
N ILE A 24 5.03 -14.45 -9.72
CA ILE A 24 5.23 -14.39 -11.16
C ILE A 24 4.11 -15.13 -11.91
N TRP A 25 3.72 -16.32 -11.46
CA TRP A 25 2.66 -17.10 -12.12
C TRP A 25 1.25 -16.68 -11.74
N GLY A 26 1.08 -16.00 -10.60
CA GLY A 26 -0.23 -15.55 -10.13
C GLY A 26 -0.86 -14.53 -11.05
N VAL A 27 -0.08 -13.58 -11.58
CA VAL A 27 -0.61 -12.50 -12.45
C VAL A 27 -1.11 -13.02 -13.80
N PRO A 28 -0.34 -13.82 -14.56
CA PRO A 28 -0.84 -14.44 -15.80
C PRO A 28 -2.03 -15.36 -15.57
N LEU A 29 -2.00 -16.18 -14.49
CA LEU A 29 -3.09 -17.08 -14.18
C LEU A 29 -4.38 -16.32 -13.85
N ALA A 30 -4.28 -15.26 -13.05
CA ALA A 30 -5.40 -14.38 -12.75
C ALA A 30 -5.94 -13.72 -14.01
N ALA A 31 -5.05 -13.22 -14.90
CA ALA A 31 -5.45 -12.66 -16.18
C ALA A 31 -6.23 -13.68 -17.03
N VAL A 32 -5.72 -14.90 -17.19
CA VAL A 32 -6.39 -15.96 -17.95
C VAL A 32 -7.74 -16.33 -17.34
N LEU A 33 -7.80 -16.50 -16.02
CA LEU A 33 -9.05 -16.78 -15.31
C LEU A 33 -10.07 -15.66 -15.52
N SER A 34 -9.68 -14.40 -15.34
CA SER A 34 -10.56 -13.24 -15.55
C SER A 34 -11.09 -13.16 -16.98
N HIS A 35 -10.24 -13.39 -17.99
CA HIS A 35 -10.68 -13.42 -19.38
C HIS A 35 -11.61 -14.62 -19.67
N GLY A 36 -11.32 -15.78 -19.07
CA GLY A 36 -12.18 -16.97 -19.18
C GLY A 36 -13.55 -16.76 -18.55
N LEU A 37 -13.61 -16.13 -17.37
CA LEU A 37 -14.87 -15.78 -16.71
C LEU A 37 -15.67 -14.74 -17.51
N SER A 38 -15.03 -13.70 -18.04
CA SER A 38 -15.68 -12.71 -18.91
C SER A 38 -16.25 -13.36 -20.18
N PHE A 39 -15.50 -14.28 -20.80
CA PHE A 39 -15.97 -15.06 -21.95
C PHE A 39 -17.18 -15.95 -21.61
N VAL A 40 -17.14 -16.67 -20.48
CA VAL A 40 -18.27 -17.51 -20.02
C VAL A 40 -19.48 -16.67 -19.64
N ALA A 41 -19.27 -15.47 -19.10
CA ALA A 41 -20.35 -14.52 -18.79
C ALA A 41 -21.01 -13.91 -20.04
N GLY A 42 -20.45 -14.16 -21.24
CA GLY A 42 -20.97 -13.64 -22.50
C GLY A 42 -20.76 -12.14 -22.69
N GLU A 43 -19.80 -11.55 -21.96
CA GLU A 43 -19.41 -10.16 -22.18
C GLU A 43 -18.81 -10.03 -23.58
N SER A 44 -19.42 -9.21 -24.42
CA SER A 44 -18.87 -8.87 -25.72
C SER A 44 -17.63 -8.00 -25.53
N VAL A 45 -16.52 -8.37 -26.17
CA VAL A 45 -15.35 -7.49 -26.27
C VAL A 45 -15.81 -6.25 -27.03
N PRO A 46 -15.88 -5.06 -26.38
CA PRO A 46 -16.23 -3.85 -27.09
C PRO A 46 -15.23 -3.64 -28.22
N ASP A 47 -15.59 -2.89 -29.25
CA ASP A 47 -14.59 -2.41 -30.22
C ASP A 47 -13.67 -1.42 -29.49
N LEU A 48 -12.65 -1.97 -28.82
CA LEU A 48 -11.74 -1.24 -27.97
C LEU A 48 -10.72 -0.58 -28.88
N SER A 49 -10.96 0.68 -29.24
CA SER A 49 -9.86 1.54 -29.65
C SER A 49 -8.87 1.58 -28.48
N VAL A 50 -7.71 0.95 -28.63
CA VAL A 50 -6.63 1.02 -27.64
C VAL A 50 -5.75 2.20 -28.03
N PRO A 51 -6.03 3.43 -27.53
CA PRO A 51 -5.22 4.58 -27.90
C PRO A 51 -3.79 4.38 -27.38
N PRO A 52 -2.77 4.89 -28.09
CA PRO A 52 -1.39 4.84 -27.62
C PRO A 52 -1.22 5.37 -26.18
N ALA A 53 -2.04 6.36 -25.79
CA ALA A 53 -2.06 6.89 -24.42
C ALA A 53 -2.42 5.83 -23.36
N ALA A 54 -3.34 4.90 -23.65
CA ALA A 54 -3.69 3.82 -22.71
C ALA A 54 -2.53 2.84 -22.54
N ILE A 55 -1.83 2.51 -23.63
CA ILE A 55 -0.63 1.66 -23.58
C ILE A 55 0.47 2.36 -22.76
N LEU A 56 0.71 3.64 -23.01
CA LEU A 56 1.69 4.42 -22.26
C LEU A 56 1.34 4.51 -20.78
N ALA A 57 0.06 4.69 -20.43
CA ALA A 57 -0.39 4.69 -19.04
C ALA A 57 -0.14 3.33 -18.37
N LEU A 58 -0.42 2.22 -19.06
CA LEU A 58 -0.15 0.87 -18.55
C LEU A 58 1.34 0.62 -18.34
N VAL A 59 2.18 1.01 -19.31
CA VAL A 59 3.64 0.91 -19.18
C VAL A 59 4.15 1.78 -18.03
N TYR A 60 3.67 3.01 -17.92
CA TYR A 60 4.03 3.92 -16.85
C TYR A 60 3.71 3.33 -15.47
N VAL A 61 2.47 2.86 -15.27
CA VAL A 61 2.06 2.25 -13.99
C VAL A 61 2.85 0.97 -13.72
N GLY A 62 3.03 0.09 -14.72
CA GLY A 62 3.75 -1.18 -14.54
C GLY A 62 5.21 -0.98 -14.16
N VAL A 63 5.90 -0.03 -14.79
CA VAL A 63 7.33 0.22 -14.56
C VAL A 63 7.55 1.10 -13.33
N PHE A 64 6.95 2.29 -13.29
CA PHE A 64 7.23 3.27 -12.24
C PHE A 64 6.50 2.94 -10.94
N SER A 65 5.19 2.70 -11.00
CA SER A 65 4.40 2.37 -9.81
C SER A 65 4.56 0.92 -9.37
N GLY A 66 4.92 0.01 -10.28
CA GLY A 66 5.14 -1.40 -10.00
C GLY A 66 6.61 -1.69 -9.70
N ALA A 67 7.42 -1.88 -10.73
CA ALA A 67 8.78 -2.39 -10.60
C ALA A 67 9.69 -1.50 -9.74
N ILE A 68 9.73 -0.19 -10.01
CA ILE A 68 10.58 0.75 -9.26
C ILE A 68 10.12 0.86 -7.81
N ALA A 69 8.82 1.00 -7.56
CA ALA A 69 8.29 1.05 -6.20
C ALA A 69 8.60 -0.21 -5.39
N TYR A 70 8.54 -1.40 -6.02
CA TYR A 70 8.91 -2.65 -5.37
C TYR A 70 10.39 -2.72 -5.01
N ILE A 71 11.28 -2.28 -5.91
CA ILE A 71 12.72 -2.23 -5.62
C ILE A 71 12.99 -1.29 -4.44
N ALA A 72 12.39 -0.09 -4.46
CA ALA A 72 12.50 0.86 -3.35
C ALA A 72 11.95 0.29 -2.03
N TYR A 73 10.82 -0.41 -2.08
CA TYR A 73 10.23 -1.05 -0.90
C TYR A 73 11.13 -2.15 -0.32
N PHE A 74 11.73 -3.00 -1.17
CA PHE A 74 12.67 -4.00 -0.70
C PHE A 74 13.96 -3.38 -0.14
N GLY A 75 14.50 -2.35 -0.79
CA GLY A 75 15.62 -1.59 -0.23
C GLY A 75 15.30 -0.98 1.14
N LEU A 76 14.08 -0.46 1.32
CA LEU A 76 13.62 0.07 2.61
C LEU A 76 13.47 -1.02 3.67
N ILE A 77 13.04 -2.24 3.29
CA ILE A 77 13.03 -3.38 4.21
C ILE A 77 14.46 -3.70 4.67
N ASP A 78 15.41 -3.74 3.74
CA ASP A 78 16.80 -4.10 4.02
C ASP A 78 17.47 -3.08 4.95
N GLU A 79 17.13 -1.79 4.83
CA GLU A 79 17.72 -0.70 5.62
C GLU A 79 16.98 -0.41 6.94
N ALA A 80 15.65 -0.37 6.94
CA ALA A 80 14.84 0.06 8.09
C ALA A 80 14.09 -1.09 8.80
N GLY A 81 14.10 -2.29 8.22
CA GLY A 81 13.38 -3.46 8.71
C GLY A 81 11.90 -3.47 8.31
N ALA A 82 11.34 -4.68 8.20
CA ALA A 82 9.98 -4.93 7.69
C ALA A 82 8.87 -4.17 8.44
N THR A 83 8.98 -4.01 9.75
CA THR A 83 7.97 -3.29 10.55
C THR A 83 7.88 -1.83 10.15
N ARG A 84 9.02 -1.13 10.00
CA ARG A 84 9.02 0.28 9.59
C ARG A 84 8.70 0.44 8.12
N ALA A 85 9.18 -0.45 7.27
CA ALA A 85 8.85 -0.45 5.85
C ALA A 85 7.34 -0.57 5.63
N ASN A 86 6.64 -1.41 6.41
CA ASN A 86 5.19 -1.52 6.33
C ASN A 86 4.44 -0.22 6.68
N LEU A 87 5.06 0.71 7.43
CA LEU A 87 4.41 1.98 7.75
C LEU A 87 4.17 2.84 6.52
N ILE A 88 4.97 2.67 5.45
CA ILE A 88 4.81 3.38 4.17
C ILE A 88 3.40 3.18 3.60
N PHE A 89 2.82 1.98 3.75
CA PHE A 89 1.51 1.65 3.20
C PHE A 89 0.38 2.43 3.87
N TYR A 90 0.55 2.83 5.15
CA TYR A 90 -0.41 3.71 5.82
C TYR A 90 -0.33 5.15 5.31
N PHE A 91 0.80 5.54 4.72
CA PHE A 91 1.00 6.88 4.16
C PHE A 91 0.52 7.00 2.71
N ILE A 92 0.40 5.89 1.98
CA ILE A 92 -0.05 5.86 0.58
C ILE A 92 -1.35 6.64 0.35
N PRO A 93 -2.43 6.48 1.15
CA PRO A 93 -3.67 7.24 0.93
C PRO A 93 -3.47 8.76 1.00
N VAL A 94 -2.59 9.22 1.91
CA VAL A 94 -2.29 10.64 2.08
C VAL A 94 -1.52 11.16 0.86
N VAL A 95 -0.46 10.47 0.45
CA VAL A 95 0.34 10.87 -0.72
C VAL A 95 -0.50 10.80 -2.00
N SER A 96 -1.32 9.76 -2.15
CA SER A 96 -2.20 9.58 -3.31
C SER A 96 -3.19 10.73 -3.43
N ALA A 97 -3.79 11.18 -2.34
CA ALA A 97 -4.75 12.27 -2.40
C ALA A 97 -4.11 13.64 -2.59
N VAL A 98 -2.97 13.90 -1.95
CA VAL A 98 -2.20 15.13 -2.19
C VAL A 98 -1.73 15.15 -3.65
N GLY A 99 -1.30 14.01 -4.19
CA GLY A 99 -0.96 13.84 -5.59
C GLY A 99 -2.15 14.08 -6.53
N GLY A 100 -3.33 13.53 -6.23
CA GLY A 100 -4.56 13.78 -6.98
C GLY A 100 -4.94 15.27 -7.01
N TRP A 101 -4.91 15.92 -5.85
CA TRP A 101 -5.14 17.36 -5.75
C TRP A 101 -4.11 18.19 -6.52
N ALA A 102 -2.81 17.89 -6.36
CA ALA A 102 -1.74 18.70 -6.92
C ALA A 102 -1.51 18.46 -8.42
N LEU A 103 -1.63 17.21 -8.89
CA LEU A 103 -1.30 16.81 -10.26
C LEU A 103 -2.53 16.74 -11.17
N LEU A 104 -3.69 16.36 -10.63
CA LEU A 104 -4.93 16.22 -11.39
C LEU A 104 -5.93 17.37 -11.12
N GLY A 105 -5.65 18.23 -10.14
CA GLY A 105 -6.53 19.34 -9.78
C GLY A 105 -7.81 18.90 -9.07
N GLU A 106 -7.83 17.69 -8.49
CA GLU A 106 -9.00 17.17 -7.78
C GLU A 106 -9.30 17.98 -6.52
N THR A 107 -10.55 18.34 -6.26
CA THR A 107 -10.93 19.04 -5.02
C THR A 107 -10.97 18.09 -3.83
N LEU A 108 -10.18 18.39 -2.78
CA LEU A 108 -10.23 17.67 -1.51
C LEU A 108 -11.49 18.05 -0.73
N SER A 109 -12.49 17.17 -0.76
CA SER A 109 -13.73 17.36 0.00
C SER A 109 -13.53 17.19 1.50
N VAL A 110 -14.45 17.74 2.31
CA VAL A 110 -14.48 17.51 3.76
C VAL A 110 -14.57 16.03 4.08
N THR A 111 -15.32 15.26 3.29
CA THR A 111 -15.42 13.79 3.44
C THR A 111 -14.08 13.10 3.24
N THR A 112 -13.27 13.58 2.28
CA THR A 112 -11.90 13.07 2.04
C THR A 112 -11.01 13.31 3.26
N LEU A 113 -11.09 14.51 3.84
CA LEU A 113 -10.38 14.84 5.08
C LEU A 113 -10.81 13.95 6.26
N LEU A 114 -12.11 13.72 6.43
CA LEU A 114 -12.63 12.80 7.44
C LEU A 114 -12.11 11.37 7.24
N GLY A 115 -12.04 10.93 5.97
CA GLY A 115 -11.42 9.66 5.59
C GLY A 115 -9.97 9.54 6.06
N PHE A 116 -9.16 10.59 5.88
CA PHE A 116 -7.79 10.60 6.41
C PHE A 116 -7.75 10.52 7.93
N GLY A 117 -8.65 11.24 8.62
CA GLY A 117 -8.79 11.16 10.06
C GLY A 117 -9.04 9.73 10.56
N VAL A 118 -9.93 9.00 9.88
CA VAL A 118 -10.22 7.59 10.20
C VAL A 118 -9.03 6.68 9.97
N ILE A 119 -8.32 6.83 8.84
CA ILE A 119 -7.11 6.04 8.54
C ILE A 119 -6.04 6.30 9.61
N PHE A 120 -5.82 7.56 9.97
CA PHE A 120 -4.83 7.96 10.98
C PHE A 120 -5.18 7.46 12.38
N ALA A 121 -6.47 7.49 12.75
CA ALA A 121 -6.94 6.92 14.00
C ALA A 121 -6.70 5.39 14.05
N GLY A 122 -7.01 4.68 12.96
CA GLY A 122 -6.70 3.25 12.84
C GLY A 122 -5.21 2.95 12.93
N TYR A 123 -4.37 3.80 12.35
CA TYR A 123 -2.91 3.69 12.45
C TYR A 123 -2.42 3.78 13.90
N ILE A 124 -2.85 4.81 14.65
CA ILE A 124 -2.48 5.00 16.06
C ILE A 124 -2.97 3.82 16.91
N LEU A 125 -4.18 3.32 16.64
CA LEU A 125 -4.73 2.20 17.40
C LEU A 125 -3.93 0.90 17.23
N ILE A 126 -3.37 0.65 16.04
CA ILE A 126 -2.58 -0.55 15.73
C ILE A 126 -1.13 -0.41 16.22
N ASN A 127 -0.51 0.75 15.99
CA ASN A 127 0.94 0.94 16.21
C ASN A 127 1.26 1.60 17.56
N GLY A 128 0.25 2.02 18.31
CA GLY A 128 0.40 2.82 19.51
C GLY A 128 0.73 4.29 19.20
N VAL A 129 0.61 5.14 20.22
CA VAL A 129 1.09 6.52 20.15
C VAL A 129 2.62 6.49 20.07
N PRO A 130 3.27 7.24 19.16
CA PRO A 130 4.73 7.28 19.08
C PRO A 130 5.33 7.78 20.41
N THR A 131 5.80 6.84 21.23
CA THR A 131 6.38 7.05 22.57
C THR A 131 7.69 7.84 22.57
N ARG A 132 8.25 8.17 21.39
CA ARG A 132 9.41 9.06 21.28
C ARG A 132 9.15 10.49 21.76
N LEU A 133 7.90 10.97 21.68
CA LEU A 133 7.52 12.27 22.25
C LEU A 133 7.51 12.22 23.78
N GLU A 134 7.03 11.12 24.38
CA GLU A 134 7.14 10.91 25.83
C GLU A 134 8.60 10.81 26.28
N GLN A 135 9.45 10.09 25.55
CA GLN A 135 10.87 9.98 25.86
C GLN A 135 11.61 11.31 25.75
N ALA A 136 11.31 12.13 24.72
CA ALA A 136 11.92 13.46 24.57
C ALA A 136 11.47 14.45 25.65
N ILE A 137 10.21 14.35 26.09
CA ILE A 137 9.67 15.17 27.20
C ILE A 137 10.29 14.74 28.54
N GLN A 138 10.39 13.43 28.81
CA GLN A 138 11.03 12.92 30.03
C GLN A 138 12.52 13.26 30.09
N TRP A 139 13.24 13.11 28.99
CA TRP A 139 14.67 13.46 28.92
C TRP A 139 14.91 14.95 29.19
N GLY A 140 14.05 15.83 28.67
CA GLY A 140 14.11 17.27 28.97
C GLY A 140 13.77 17.62 30.43
N LEU A 141 12.90 16.85 31.08
CA LEU A 141 12.56 17.01 32.50
C LEU A 141 13.69 16.50 33.43
N ASP A 142 14.31 15.37 33.08
CA ASP A 142 15.41 14.78 33.86
C ASP A 142 16.69 15.64 33.80
N ASP A 143 16.99 16.23 32.64
CA ASP A 143 18.11 17.17 32.46
C ASP A 143 17.90 18.51 33.20
N GLY A 144 16.65 18.94 33.36
CA GLY A 144 16.32 20.13 34.15
C GLY A 144 16.50 19.91 35.66
N LEU A 145 16.22 18.69 36.15
CA LEU A 145 16.32 18.33 37.56
C LEU A 145 17.76 18.02 38.00
N SER A 146 18.62 17.56 37.09
CA SER A 146 20.04 17.31 37.37
C SER A 146 20.85 18.60 37.54
N ARG A 147 20.46 19.68 36.85
CA ARG A 147 21.10 21.00 36.89
C ARG A 147 20.75 21.87 38.10
N SER A 148 19.64 21.60 38.80
CA SER A 148 19.29 22.36 40.01
C SER A 148 19.85 21.78 41.31
N ARG A 149 20.47 20.59 41.22
CA ARG A 149 21.07 19.86 42.35
C ARG A 149 22.60 20.00 42.47
N SER A 150 23.24 20.76 41.57
CA SER A 150 24.67 21.11 41.60
C SER A 150 24.88 22.56 41.99
#